data_AF-A0A966RFJ4-F1
#
_entry.id   AF-A0A966RFJ4-F1
#
_cell.length_a   1.000
_cell.length_b   1.000
_cell.length_c   1.000
_cell.angle_alpha   90.00
_cell.angle_beta   90.00
_cell.angle_gamma   90.00
#
_symmetry.space_group_name_H-M   'P 1'
#
loop_
_entity.id
_entity.type
_entity.pdbx_description
1 polymer ?
#
loop_
_entity_poly.entity_id
_entity_poly.type
_entity_poly.pdbx_seq_one_letter_code
_entity_poly.pdbx_strand_id
1 'polypeptide(L)' 'EGRLGTGAITRVLVESSDGHGEWSTIGVHENVIAASAMALEDALTYGLIRAGKKPE' A
#
# COMPACT_ATOMS: atom_id res chain seq x y z
N GLU A 1 27.44 9.11 8.33
CA GLU A 1 27.00 8.46 7.07
C GLU A 1 26.58 7.02 7.37
N GLY A 2 25.28 6.78 7.59
CA GLY A 2 24.72 5.45 7.92
C GLY A 2 24.17 4.79 6.67
N ARG A 3 25.03 4.37 5.74
CA ARG A 3 24.63 4.07 4.36
C ARG A 3 24.18 2.64 4.08
N LEU A 4 24.09 1.78 5.09
CA LEU A 4 23.62 0.40 4.93
C LEU A 4 22.80 0.00 6.17
N GLY A 5 21.50 0.30 6.14
CA GLY A 5 20.55 -0.51 6.91
C GLY A 5 20.71 -1.98 6.48
N THR A 6 20.32 -2.92 7.33
CA THR A 6 20.65 -4.36 7.27
C THR A 6 20.16 -5.13 6.02
N GLY A 7 19.82 -4.46 4.92
CA GLY A 7 19.11 -5.05 3.77
C GLY A 7 17.70 -5.49 4.15
N ALA A 8 17.18 -4.99 5.27
CA ALA A 8 15.86 -5.37 5.76
C ALA A 8 14.78 -4.84 4.80
N ILE A 9 13.99 -5.78 4.28
CA ILE A 9 12.83 -5.47 3.46
C ILE A 9 11.67 -5.11 4.39
N THR A 10 11.15 -3.89 4.27
CA THR A 10 9.95 -3.46 5.00
C THR A 10 8.69 -3.91 4.26
N ARG A 11 7.71 -4.43 4.99
CA ARG A 11 6.39 -4.81 4.49
C ARG A 11 5.33 -4.01 5.24
N VAL A 12 4.48 -3.29 4.51
CA VAL A 12 3.39 -2.48 5.07
C VAL A 12 2.07 -3.05 4.60
N LEU A 13 1.21 -3.46 5.54
CA LEU A 13 -0.16 -3.87 5.30
C LEU A 13 -1.08 -2.65 5.47
N VAL A 14 -1.93 -2.39 4.49
CA VAL A 14 -3.01 -1.40 4.55
C VAL A 14 -4.33 -2.14 4.47
N GLU A 15 -5.17 -1.96 5.47
CA GLU A 15 -6.56 -2.45 5.48
C GLU A 15 -7.50 -1.28 5.17
N SER A 16 -8.47 -1.51 4.29
CA SER A 16 -9.40 -0.51 3.80
C SER A 16 -10.83 -1.06 3.79
N SER A 17 -11.79 -0.17 3.99
CA SER A 17 -13.22 -0.48 4.01
C SER A 17 -14.02 0.66 3.40
N ASP A 18 -15.10 0.32 2.71
CA ASP A 18 -16.10 1.27 2.18
C ASP A 18 -17.42 1.22 2.97
N GLY A 19 -17.41 0.59 4.15
CA GLY A 19 -18.59 0.35 4.97
C GLY A 19 -19.49 -0.79 4.48
N HIS A 20 -19.23 -1.36 3.29
CA HIS A 20 -19.97 -2.50 2.73
C HIS A 20 -19.11 -3.75 2.60
N GLY A 21 -17.78 -3.60 2.52
CA GLY A 21 -16.83 -4.68 2.70
C GLY A 21 -15.41 -4.17 2.78
N GLU A 22 -14.48 -5.10 3.00
CA GLU A 22 -13.09 -4.81 3.36
C GLU A 22 -12.12 -5.42 2.35
N TRP A 23 -10.96 -4.79 2.21
CA TRP A 23 -9.84 -5.30 1.43
C TRP A 23 -8.53 -4.89 2.05
N SER A 24 -7.47 -5.60 1.69
CA SER A 24 -6.13 -5.32 2.18
C SER A 24 -5.13 -5.31 1.03
N THR A 25 -4.14 -4.42 1.12
CA THR A 25 -3.01 -4.33 0.19
C THR A 25 -1.70 -4.35 0.95
N ILE A 26 -0.63 -4.81 0.29
CA ILE A 26 0.70 -4.90 0.89
C ILE A 26 1.71 -4.20 -0.02
N GLY A 27 2.40 -3.21 0.53
CA GLY A 27 3.56 -2.58 -0.09
C GLY A 27 4.86 -3.14 0.48
N VAL A 28 5.83 -3.40 -0.39
CA VAL A 28 7.10 -4.04 -0.03
C VAL A 28 8.25 -3.21 -0.58
N HIS A 29 9.05 -2.62 0.32
CA HIS A 29 10.19 -1.79 -0.07
C HIS A 29 11.19 -1.67 1.10
N GLU A 30 12.45 -1.34 0.83
CA GLU A 30 13.45 -1.12 1.90
C GLU A 30 13.12 0.09 2.76
N ASN A 31 12.67 1.16 2.11
CA ASN A 31 12.19 2.40 2.73
C ASN A 31 10.71 2.30 3.10
N VAL A 32 10.38 2.54 4.37
CA VAL A 32 9.00 2.50 4.89
C VAL A 32 8.05 3.48 4.20
N ILE A 33 8.50 4.69 3.83
CA ILE A 33 7.67 5.69 3.16
C ILE A 33 7.25 5.18 1.79
N ALA A 34 8.18 4.58 1.04
CA ALA A 34 7.86 4.00 -0.27
C ALA A 34 6.98 2.75 -0.15
N ALA A 35 7.22 1.87 0.84
CA ALA A 35 6.34 0.73 1.10
C ALA A 35 4.91 1.18 1.43
N SER A 36 4.75 2.21 2.26
CA SER A 36 3.44 2.78 2.58
C SER A 36 2.76 3.43 1.38
N ALA A 37 3.51 4.18 0.56
CA ALA A 37 2.96 4.82 -0.64
C ALA A 37 2.43 3.80 -1.64
N MET A 38 3.20 2.73 -1.91
CA MET A 38 2.76 1.62 -2.77
C MET A 38 1.50 0.95 -2.24
N ALA A 39 1.48 0.60 -0.95
CA ALA A 39 0.32 -0.06 -0.35
C ALA A 39 -0.94 0.80 -0.46
N LEU A 40 -0.82 2.11 -0.24
CA LEU A 40 -1.92 3.05 -0.30
C LEU A 40 -2.41 3.31 -1.74
N GLU A 41 -1.49 3.46 -2.70
CA GLU A 41 -1.83 3.59 -4.13
C GLU A 41 -2.65 2.39 -4.60
N ASP A 42 -2.20 1.18 -4.29
CA ASP A 42 -2.92 -0.06 -4.61
C ASP A 42 -4.28 -0.10 -3.90
N ALA A 43 -4.36 0.32 -2.62
CA ALA A 43 -5.60 0.31 -1.86
C ALA A 43 -6.66 1.23 -2.47
N LEU A 44 -6.26 2.45 -2.85
CA LEU A 44 -7.12 3.45 -3.47
C LEU A 44 -7.55 3.00 -4.88
N THR A 45 -6.60 2.51 -5.68
CA THR A 45 -6.87 2.01 -7.03
C THR A 45 -7.88 0.87 -6.99
N TYR A 46 -7.67 -0.11 -6.11
CA TYR A 46 -8.63 -1.20 -5.92
C TYR A 46 -9.99 -0.69 -5.42
N GLY A 47 -10.01 0.24 -4.48
CA GLY A 47 -11.23 0.88 -3.99
C GLY A 47 -12.03 1.57 -5.10
N LEU A 48 -11.36 2.30 -5.99
CA LEU A 48 -11.99 2.95 -7.15
C LEU A 48 -12.56 1.92 -8.13
N ILE A 49 -11.79 0.87 -8.46
CA ILE A 49 -12.25 -0.22 -9.34
C ILE A 49 -13.48 -0.90 -8.73
N ARG A 50 -13.46 -1.19 -7.42
CA ARG A 50 -14.58 -1.79 -6.70
C ARG A 50 -15.83 -0.89 -6.71
N ALA A 51 -15.64 0.42 -6.66
CA ALA A 51 -16.71 1.42 -6.81
C ALA A 51 -17.17 1.63 -8.27
N GLY A 52 -16.65 0.86 -9.24
CA GLY A 52 -16.97 1.00 -10.66
C GLY A 52 -16.44 2.30 -11.28
N LYS A 53 -15.44 2.92 -10.66
CA LYS A 53 -14.76 4.13 -11.15
C LYS A 53 -13.49 3.74 -11.90
N LYS A 54 -13.07 4.59 -12.84
CA LYS A 54 -11.77 4.45 -13.49
C LYS A 54 -10.71 5.13 -12.62
N PRO A 55 -9.64 4.43 -12.20
CA PRO A 55 -8.44 5.10 -11.70
C PRO A 55 -7.78 5.86 -12.87
N GLU A 56 -7.39 7.10 -12.64
CA GLU A 56 -6.78 8.01 -13.63
C GLU A 56 -5.28 8.16 -13.45
#